data_AF-K1V230-F1
#
_entry.id   AF-K1V230-F1
#
_cell.length_a   1.000
_cell.length_b   1.000
_cell.length_c   1.000
_cell.angle_alpha   90.00
_cell.angle_beta   90.00
_cell.angle_gamma   90.00
#
_symmetry.space_group_name_H-M   'P 1'
#
loop_
_entity.id
_entity.type
_entity.pdbx_description
1 polymer ?
#
loop_
_entity_poly.entity_id
_entity_poly.type
_entity_poly.pdbx_seq_one_letter_code
_entity_poly.pdbx_strand_id
1 'polypeptide(L)'
;MEQDSKPYRKGDKKNSARTKIVIGGIFNSSIYGLTLLDIDWDENIVLTFHCYNPLVFTHQGAGWVDRLDKSYRTKFPATAEKLLADSRKYFGEDFISDFDGITGMIDSGFFVKMFADAVKVAEKLELPLYCGEYGVIDRADPESTLNWFRMINEAFEQLHIARAVWSYKEMD
;
A
#
# COMPACT_ATOMS: atom_id res chain seq x y z
N MET A 1 18.10 19.27 -19.20
CA MET A 1 18.98 18.16 -18.79
C MET A 1 18.12 16.93 -18.79
N GLU A 2 18.33 16.09 -19.79
CA GLU A 2 17.57 14.88 -20.09
C GLU A 2 18.05 13.80 -19.13
N GLN A 3 17.15 13.24 -18.32
CA GLN A 3 17.46 12.08 -17.48
C GLN A 3 17.28 10.84 -18.34
N ASP A 4 18.40 10.23 -18.74
CA ASP A 4 18.44 8.91 -19.36
C ASP A 4 17.80 7.87 -18.42
N SER A 5 16.56 7.47 -18.69
CA SER A 5 15.97 6.27 -18.12
C SER A 5 16.67 5.05 -18.74
N LYS A 6 17.54 4.41 -17.97
CA LYS A 6 18.16 3.16 -18.40
C LYS A 6 17.06 2.10 -18.56
N PRO A 7 16.94 1.43 -19.72
CA PRO A 7 15.96 0.35 -19.88
C PRO A 7 16.28 -0.80 -18.92
N TYR A 8 15.22 -1.45 -18.41
CA TYR A 8 15.31 -2.70 -17.66
C TYR A 8 16.26 -3.67 -18.40
N ARG A 9 17.29 -4.17 -17.71
CA ARG A 9 18.26 -5.12 -18.26
C ARG A 9 17.51 -6.36 -18.77
N LYS A 10 17.52 -6.60 -20.08
CA LYS A 10 17.26 -7.93 -20.67
C LYS A 10 18.31 -8.91 -20.13
N GLY A 11 18.00 -9.59 -19.03
CA GLY A 11 18.78 -10.74 -18.56
C GLY A 11 18.76 -11.86 -19.60
N ASP A 12 19.84 -12.65 -19.66
CA ASP A 12 20.04 -13.71 -20.64
C ASP A 12 18.86 -14.69 -20.69
N LYS A 13 18.09 -14.63 -21.78
CA LYS A 13 16.86 -15.41 -22.06
C LYS A 13 17.02 -16.94 -22.03
N LYS A 14 18.22 -17.47 -21.81
CA LYS A 14 18.52 -18.91 -21.94
C LYS A 14 18.15 -19.74 -20.70
N ASN A 15 18.02 -19.13 -19.51
CA ASN A 15 17.62 -19.83 -18.26
C ASN A 15 16.49 -19.11 -17.48
N SER A 16 16.04 -17.93 -17.91
CA SER A 16 15.10 -17.08 -17.16
C SER A 16 13.64 -17.19 -17.60
N ALA A 17 13.33 -17.99 -18.63
CA ALA A 17 12.03 -17.97 -19.32
C ALA A 17 10.80 -18.36 -18.48
N ARG A 18 10.96 -18.68 -17.19
CA ARG A 18 9.88 -18.98 -16.24
C ARG A 18 9.99 -18.24 -14.89
N THR A 19 11.03 -17.43 -14.70
CA THR A 19 11.26 -16.76 -13.41
C THR A 19 10.28 -15.60 -13.28
N LYS A 20 9.42 -15.61 -12.25
CA LYS A 20 8.54 -14.47 -11.99
C LYS A 20 9.34 -13.26 -11.52
N ILE A 21 9.00 -12.10 -12.05
CA ILE A 21 9.65 -10.81 -11.75
C ILE A 21 8.60 -9.93 -11.09
N VAL A 22 8.86 -9.51 -9.85
CA VAL A 22 7.98 -8.59 -9.13
C VAL A 22 8.38 -7.15 -9.47
N ILE A 23 7.45 -6.37 -10.00
CA ILE A 23 7.68 -4.97 -10.41
C ILE A 23 6.74 -4.05 -9.65
N GLY A 24 7.32 -3.11 -8.90
CA GLY A 24 6.61 -2.04 -8.20
C GLY A 24 6.76 -0.69 -8.91
N GLY A 25 5.81 0.20 -8.67
CA GLY A 25 5.86 1.58 -9.15
C GLY A 25 6.81 2.48 -8.35
N ILE A 26 6.90 3.74 -8.77
CA ILE A 26 7.57 4.80 -8.01
C ILE A 26 6.84 5.12 -6.69
N PHE A 27 7.46 5.95 -5.85
CA PHE A 27 6.95 6.33 -4.52
C PHE A 27 6.74 5.12 -3.60
N ASN A 28 7.79 4.33 -3.38
CA ASN A 28 7.77 3.15 -2.49
C ASN A 28 6.71 2.11 -2.88
N SER A 29 6.59 1.81 -4.18
CA SER A 29 5.56 0.91 -4.71
C SER A 29 4.14 1.37 -4.33
N SER A 30 3.86 2.67 -4.45
CA SER A 30 2.51 3.19 -4.23
C SER A 30 1.55 2.73 -5.34
N ILE A 31 0.26 2.68 -5.02
CA ILE A 31 -0.81 2.43 -6.01
C ILE A 31 -0.79 3.49 -7.11
N TYR A 32 -0.60 4.77 -6.76
CA TYR A 32 -0.45 5.83 -7.76
C TYR A 32 0.76 5.58 -8.66
N GLY A 33 1.90 5.17 -8.10
CA GLY A 33 3.09 4.80 -8.86
C GLY A 33 2.85 3.66 -9.84
N LEU A 34 1.99 2.68 -9.51
CA LEU A 34 1.57 1.64 -10.45
C LEU A 34 0.82 2.22 -11.66
N THR A 35 -0.01 3.25 -11.47
CA THR A 35 -0.75 3.88 -12.58
C THR A 35 0.16 4.62 -13.57
N LEU A 36 1.38 4.94 -13.14
CA LEU A 36 2.39 5.62 -13.95
C LEU A 36 3.42 4.68 -14.58
N LEU A 37 3.28 3.36 -14.39
CA LEU A 37 4.21 2.40 -14.97
C LEU A 37 4.19 2.46 -16.49
N ASP A 38 5.39 2.59 -17.05
CA ASP A 38 5.67 2.40 -18.47
C ASP A 38 6.70 1.28 -18.58
N ILE A 39 6.22 0.07 -18.85
CA ILE A 39 7.03 -1.16 -18.89
C ILE A 39 6.72 -1.95 -20.16
N ASP A 40 7.74 -2.62 -20.70
CA ASP A 40 7.53 -3.64 -21.71
C ASP A 40 6.78 -4.82 -21.09
N TRP A 41 5.68 -5.23 -21.71
CA TRP A 41 4.89 -6.36 -21.23
C TRP A 41 5.67 -7.68 -21.30
N ASP A 42 5.56 -8.50 -20.26
CA ASP A 42 6.08 -9.87 -20.18
C ASP A 42 5.19 -10.71 -19.25
N GLU A 43 4.79 -11.90 -19.69
CA GLU A 43 3.94 -12.84 -18.95
C GLU A 43 4.50 -13.31 -17.58
N ASN A 44 5.79 -13.07 -17.35
CA ASN A 44 6.46 -13.39 -16.09
C ASN A 44 6.40 -12.25 -15.06
N ILE A 45 5.82 -11.11 -15.40
CA ILE A 45 5.70 -9.98 -14.47
C ILE A 45 4.56 -10.23 -13.47
N VAL A 46 4.80 -9.86 -12.23
CA VAL A 46 3.80 -9.69 -11.16
C VAL A 46 3.89 -8.26 -10.67
N LEU A 47 2.80 -7.52 -10.72
CA LEU A 47 2.76 -6.14 -10.25
C LEU A 47 2.69 -6.12 -8.72
N THR A 48 3.38 -5.16 -8.09
CA THR A 48 3.31 -4.99 -6.64
C THR A 48 3.04 -3.57 -6.18
N PHE A 49 2.28 -3.47 -5.09
CA PHE A 49 2.12 -2.25 -4.32
C PHE A 49 2.29 -2.54 -2.82
N HIS A 50 2.56 -1.51 -2.04
CA HIS A 50 2.56 -1.57 -0.57
C HIS A 50 1.37 -0.78 -0.02
N CYS A 51 0.83 -1.19 1.13
CA CYS A 51 -0.27 -0.49 1.79
C CYS A 51 -0.06 -0.39 3.30
N TYR A 52 0.10 0.84 3.78
CA TYR A 52 0.14 1.18 5.20
C TYR A 52 -0.89 2.25 5.56
N ASN A 53 -1.93 2.42 4.75
CA ASN A 53 -2.90 3.48 4.95
C ASN A 53 -3.94 3.08 6.02
N PRO A 54 -4.43 4.03 6.83
CA PRO A 54 -3.91 5.38 7.02
C PRO A 54 -2.57 5.37 7.77
N LEU A 55 -1.56 6.10 7.28
CA LEU A 55 -0.23 6.14 7.91
C LEU A 55 -0.27 6.63 9.35
N VAL A 56 -1.17 7.57 9.68
CA VAL A 56 -1.35 8.03 11.06
C VAL A 56 -1.70 6.89 12.02
N PHE A 57 -2.41 5.86 11.57
CA PHE A 57 -2.74 4.70 12.38
C PHE A 57 -1.61 3.67 12.38
N THR A 58 -1.16 3.25 11.19
CA THR A 58 -0.22 2.12 11.06
C THR A 58 1.18 2.45 11.56
N HIS A 59 1.55 3.74 11.63
CA HIS A 59 2.86 4.21 12.09
C HIS A 59 2.77 4.99 13.42
N GLN A 60 1.65 4.92 14.14
CA GLN A 60 1.50 5.68 15.39
C GLN A 60 2.63 5.36 16.39
N GLY A 61 3.31 6.40 16.87
CA GLY A 61 4.45 6.25 17.77
C GLY A 61 5.73 5.70 17.14
N ALA A 62 5.82 5.61 15.80
CA ALA A 62 7.07 5.30 15.09
C ALA A 62 8.16 6.34 15.40
N GLY A 63 9.34 5.89 15.81
CA GLY A 63 10.47 6.78 16.08
C GLY A 63 11.17 7.29 14.82
N TRP A 64 10.89 6.67 13.67
CA TRP A 64 11.52 6.94 12.37
C TRP A 64 10.65 7.75 11.41
N VAL A 65 9.47 8.19 11.85
CA VAL A 65 8.58 9.06 11.06
C VAL A 65 8.66 10.47 11.60
N ASP A 66 9.57 11.28 11.06
CA ASP A 66 9.89 12.64 11.56
C ASP A 66 8.66 13.55 11.72
N ARG A 67 7.65 13.35 10.87
CA ARG A 67 6.44 14.18 10.83
C ARG A 67 5.36 13.78 11.83
N LEU A 68 5.44 12.58 12.41
CA LEU A 68 4.42 12.04 13.29
C LEU A 68 4.91 12.10 14.73
N ASP A 69 4.14 12.75 15.61
CA ASP A 69 4.49 12.84 17.02
C ASP A 69 4.58 11.43 17.64
N LYS A 70 5.72 11.11 18.26
CA LYS A 70 5.97 9.82 18.91
C LYS A 70 4.95 9.49 20.01
N SER A 71 4.34 10.51 20.61
CA SER A 71 3.29 10.36 21.63
C SER A 71 1.89 10.16 21.05
N TYR A 72 1.68 10.44 19.75
CA TYR A 72 0.38 10.32 19.12
C TYR A 72 -0.12 8.87 19.14
N ARG A 73 -1.40 8.70 19.48
CA ARG A 73 -2.12 7.42 19.48
C ARG A 73 -3.51 7.60 18.90
N THR A 74 -3.96 6.61 18.15
CA THR A 74 -5.33 6.54 17.61
C THR A 74 -5.83 5.10 17.55
N LYS A 75 -7.15 4.96 17.68
CA LYS A 75 -7.86 3.70 17.52
C LYS A 75 -8.22 3.42 16.07
N PHE A 76 -8.51 2.17 15.77
CA PHE A 76 -9.09 1.71 14.51
C PHE A 76 -10.17 0.64 14.78
N PRO A 77 -11.36 0.72 14.17
CA PRO A 77 -11.78 1.75 13.24
C PRO A 77 -11.97 3.10 13.92
N ALA A 78 -11.86 4.15 13.12
CA ALA A 78 -12.20 5.51 13.49
C ALA A 78 -12.96 6.13 12.31
N THR A 79 -13.53 7.32 12.51
CA THR A 79 -14.20 7.99 11.39
C THR A 79 -13.18 8.52 10.38
N ALA A 80 -13.57 8.53 9.11
CA ALA A 80 -12.78 9.07 8.01
C ALA A 80 -12.39 10.53 8.29
N GLU A 81 -13.28 11.33 8.87
CA GLU A 81 -13.05 12.74 9.19
C GLU A 81 -11.95 12.89 10.25
N LYS A 82 -11.94 12.03 11.27
CA LYS A 82 -10.88 12.03 12.29
C LYS A 82 -9.53 11.68 11.67
N LEU A 83 -9.48 10.58 10.91
CA LEU A 83 -8.24 10.09 10.31
C LEU A 83 -7.72 11.02 9.21
N LEU A 84 -8.61 11.68 8.46
CA LEU A 84 -8.27 12.76 7.54
C LEU A 84 -7.71 13.97 8.27
N ALA A 85 -8.35 14.41 9.36
CA ALA A 85 -7.86 15.55 10.14
C ALA A 85 -6.47 15.27 10.74
N ASP A 86 -6.26 14.07 11.27
CA ASP A 86 -4.96 13.65 11.78
C ASP A 86 -3.93 13.51 10.65
N SER A 87 -4.31 12.96 9.50
CA SER A 87 -3.43 12.85 8.33
C SER A 87 -3.03 14.23 7.83
N ARG A 88 -3.97 15.19 7.77
CA ARG A 88 -3.66 16.58 7.41
C ARG A 88 -2.73 17.23 8.42
N LYS A 89 -2.93 16.98 9.71
CA LYS A 89 -2.10 17.55 10.78
C LYS A 89 -0.63 17.11 10.65
N TYR A 90 -0.36 15.83 10.42
CA TYR A 90 1.01 15.30 10.41
C TYR A 90 1.62 15.22 9.00
N PHE A 91 0.81 14.87 8.00
CA PHE A 91 1.24 14.64 6.63
C PHE A 91 0.81 15.75 5.65
N GLY A 92 0.16 16.83 6.10
CA GLY A 92 -0.19 17.96 5.25
C GLY A 92 -1.18 17.55 4.16
N GLU A 93 -0.89 17.89 2.91
CA GLU A 93 -1.73 17.45 1.79
C GLU A 93 -1.39 16.04 1.29
N ASP A 94 -0.34 15.41 1.83
CA ASP A 94 -0.03 14.02 1.50
C ASP A 94 -1.08 13.09 2.12
N PHE A 95 -1.47 12.05 1.37
CA PHE A 95 -2.41 10.99 1.79
C PHE A 95 -3.85 11.45 2.09
N ILE A 96 -4.19 12.73 1.88
CA ILE A 96 -5.58 13.20 2.11
C ILE A 96 -6.57 12.59 1.12
N SER A 97 -6.11 12.31 -0.10
CA SER A 97 -6.93 11.73 -1.17
C SER A 97 -7.37 10.30 -0.86
N ASP A 98 -6.71 9.62 0.08
CA ASP A 98 -7.12 8.29 0.56
C ASP A 98 -8.54 8.30 1.11
N PHE A 99 -9.01 9.47 1.58
CA PHE A 99 -10.32 9.65 2.18
C PHE A 99 -11.36 10.22 1.21
N ASP A 100 -11.00 10.47 -0.06
CA ASP A 100 -11.92 11.08 -1.03
C ASP A 100 -13.17 10.21 -1.18
N GLY A 101 -14.34 10.80 -0.90
CA GLY A 101 -15.63 10.10 -0.94
C GLY A 101 -15.75 8.93 0.05
N ILE A 102 -14.99 8.95 1.15
CA ILE A 102 -15.16 8.08 2.32
C ILE A 102 -15.68 8.96 3.47
N THR A 103 -16.73 8.52 4.15
CA THR A 103 -17.37 9.30 5.23
C THR A 103 -17.79 8.39 6.37
N GLY A 104 -17.79 8.90 7.59
CA GLY A 104 -18.21 8.12 8.76
C GLY A 104 -17.18 7.06 9.14
N MET A 105 -17.64 6.01 9.85
CA MET A 105 -16.77 4.96 10.36
C MET A 105 -16.09 4.20 9.22
N ILE A 106 -14.76 4.04 9.28
CA ILE A 106 -14.03 3.22 8.30
C ILE A 106 -14.43 1.75 8.42
N ASP A 107 -14.65 1.12 7.28
CA ASP A 107 -14.84 -0.31 7.08
C ASP A 107 -13.91 -0.84 5.96
N SER A 108 -14.08 -2.09 5.53
CA SER A 108 -13.29 -2.69 4.44
C SER A 108 -13.49 -1.98 3.09
N GLY A 109 -14.58 -1.23 2.89
CA GLY A 109 -14.82 -0.42 1.70
C GLY A 109 -13.76 0.66 1.46
N PHE A 110 -13.11 1.14 2.52
CA PHE A 110 -11.95 2.03 2.44
C PHE A 110 -10.81 1.39 1.62
N PHE A 111 -10.43 0.16 1.94
CA PHE A 111 -9.37 -0.56 1.23
C PHE A 111 -9.81 -1.01 -0.16
N VAL A 112 -11.07 -1.47 -0.32
CA VAL A 112 -11.60 -1.84 -1.64
C VAL A 112 -11.52 -0.67 -2.62
N LYS A 113 -11.93 0.53 -2.17
CA LYS A 113 -11.83 1.74 -2.99
C LYS A 113 -10.39 2.09 -3.32
N MET A 114 -9.51 2.03 -2.33
CA MET A 114 -8.09 2.34 -2.49
C MET A 114 -7.40 1.40 -3.50
N PHE A 115 -7.70 0.11 -3.44
CA PHE A 115 -7.08 -0.90 -4.29
C PHE A 115 -7.68 -0.95 -5.70
N ALA A 116 -8.81 -0.30 -5.94
CA ALA A 116 -9.49 -0.31 -7.22
C ALA A 116 -8.59 0.14 -8.39
N ASP A 117 -7.73 1.15 -8.19
CA ASP A 117 -6.84 1.61 -9.25
C ASP A 117 -5.69 0.64 -9.53
N ALA A 118 -5.16 -0.03 -8.50
CA ALA A 118 -4.17 -1.10 -8.68
C ALA A 118 -4.78 -2.29 -9.45
N VAL A 119 -6.02 -2.66 -9.13
CA VAL A 119 -6.77 -3.71 -9.84
C VAL A 119 -6.98 -3.32 -11.30
N LYS A 120 -7.42 -2.09 -11.60
CA LYS A 120 -7.58 -1.61 -12.99
C LYS A 120 -6.27 -1.68 -13.78
N VAL A 121 -5.14 -1.35 -13.17
CA VAL A 121 -3.83 -1.46 -13.84
C VAL A 121 -3.51 -2.93 -14.15
N ALA A 122 -3.71 -3.82 -13.17
CA ALA A 122 -3.48 -5.25 -13.33
C ALA A 122 -4.37 -5.86 -14.42
N GLU A 123 -5.66 -5.52 -14.44
CA GLU A 123 -6.62 -5.93 -15.46
C GLU A 123 -6.23 -5.40 -16.85
N LYS A 124 -5.88 -4.12 -16.96
CA LYS A 124 -5.46 -3.49 -18.22
C LYS A 124 -4.22 -4.16 -18.82
N LEU A 125 -3.29 -4.59 -17.99
CA LEU A 125 -2.05 -5.24 -18.41
C LEU A 125 -2.16 -6.77 -18.50
N GLU A 126 -3.28 -7.34 -18.03
CA GLU A 126 -3.48 -8.79 -17.88
C GLU A 126 -2.36 -9.45 -17.06
N LEU A 127 -1.92 -8.78 -15.99
CA LEU A 127 -0.84 -9.24 -15.10
C LEU A 127 -1.35 -9.48 -13.67
N PRO A 128 -0.79 -10.46 -12.93
CA PRO A 128 -1.13 -10.67 -11.52
C PRO A 128 -0.77 -9.48 -10.64
N LEU A 129 -1.55 -9.27 -9.57
CA LEU A 129 -1.35 -8.21 -8.57
C LEU A 129 -1.02 -8.80 -7.20
N TYR A 130 -0.04 -8.20 -6.52
CA TYR A 130 0.48 -8.64 -5.23
C TYR A 130 0.74 -7.46 -4.27
N CYS A 131 0.15 -7.46 -3.09
CA CYS A 131 0.51 -6.51 -2.03
C CYS A 131 1.78 -6.98 -1.32
N GLY A 132 2.92 -6.34 -1.64
CA GLY A 132 4.24 -6.77 -1.20
C GLY A 132 4.53 -6.52 0.27
N GLU A 133 3.94 -5.46 0.82
CA GLU A 133 4.04 -5.12 2.22
C GLU A 133 2.74 -4.45 2.70
N TYR A 134 2.30 -4.86 3.87
CA TYR A 134 1.24 -4.20 4.62
C TYR A 134 1.36 -4.55 6.10
N GLY A 135 1.02 -3.65 7.00
CA GLY A 135 1.13 -3.93 8.42
C GLY A 135 0.76 -2.77 9.33
N VAL A 136 0.80 -3.06 10.63
CA VAL A 136 0.53 -2.11 11.71
C VAL A 136 1.70 -2.20 12.69
N ILE A 137 2.21 -1.06 13.13
CA ILE A 137 3.23 -0.97 14.17
C ILE A 137 2.78 -1.68 15.46
N ASP A 138 3.71 -2.35 16.12
CA ASP A 138 3.51 -3.07 17.38
C ASP A 138 3.10 -2.18 18.57
N ARG A 139 3.20 -0.86 18.40
CA ARG A 139 2.80 0.17 19.38
C ARG A 139 1.31 0.51 19.36
N ALA A 140 0.58 0.09 18.32
CA ALA A 140 -0.88 0.24 18.28
C ALA A 140 -1.54 -0.76 19.24
N ASP A 141 -2.75 -0.46 19.73
CA ASP A 141 -3.41 -1.42 20.60
C ASP A 141 -3.86 -2.68 19.84
N PRO A 142 -3.89 -3.85 20.51
CA PRO A 142 -4.20 -5.11 19.85
C PRO A 142 -5.59 -5.18 19.20
N GLU A 143 -6.61 -4.57 19.83
CA GLU A 143 -7.98 -4.57 19.29
C GLU A 143 -8.05 -3.79 17.98
N SER A 144 -7.43 -2.61 17.94
CA SER A 144 -7.38 -1.80 16.73
C SER A 144 -6.57 -2.47 15.62
N THR A 145 -5.47 -3.11 15.99
CA THR A 145 -4.62 -3.89 15.06
C THR A 145 -5.42 -5.02 14.43
N LEU A 146 -6.16 -5.79 15.23
CA LEU A 146 -7.03 -6.86 14.73
C LEU A 146 -8.12 -6.33 13.79
N ASN A 147 -8.75 -5.21 14.13
CA ASN A 147 -9.77 -4.60 13.27
C ASN A 147 -9.19 -4.15 11.93
N TRP A 148 -8.03 -3.51 11.91
CA TRP A 148 -7.36 -3.08 10.68
C TRP A 148 -7.01 -4.29 9.80
N PHE A 149 -6.39 -5.33 10.39
CA PHE A 149 -6.07 -6.56 9.66
C PHE A 149 -7.31 -7.27 9.12
N ARG A 150 -8.40 -7.31 9.87
CA ARG A 150 -9.66 -7.89 9.40
C ARG A 150 -10.21 -7.15 8.17
N MET A 151 -10.25 -5.82 8.23
CA MET A 151 -10.82 -5.00 7.15
C MET A 151 -9.96 -5.04 5.88
N ILE A 152 -8.64 -4.94 5.99
CA ILE A 152 -7.78 -5.04 4.81
C ILE A 152 -7.79 -6.47 4.23
N ASN A 153 -7.89 -7.49 5.08
CA ASN A 153 -8.03 -8.88 4.65
C ASN A 153 -9.33 -9.12 3.87
N GLU A 154 -10.45 -8.59 4.33
CA GLU A 154 -11.73 -8.63 3.60
C GLU A 154 -11.58 -8.03 2.19
N ALA A 155 -10.89 -6.90 2.05
CA ALA A 155 -10.64 -6.28 0.75
C ALA A 155 -9.73 -7.12 -0.16
N PHE A 156 -8.68 -7.72 0.40
CA PHE A 156 -7.80 -8.60 -0.37
C PHE A 156 -8.51 -9.87 -0.85
N GLU A 157 -9.37 -10.48 -0.02
CA GLU A 157 -10.19 -11.64 -0.42
C GLU A 157 -11.19 -11.26 -1.50
N GLN A 158 -11.88 -10.12 -1.34
CA GLN A 158 -12.86 -9.63 -2.30
C GLN A 158 -12.25 -9.33 -3.68
N LEU A 159 -11.04 -8.79 -3.70
CA LEU A 159 -10.34 -8.37 -4.92
C LEU A 159 -9.35 -9.44 -5.44
N HIS A 160 -9.27 -10.60 -4.79
CA HIS A 160 -8.35 -11.70 -5.13
C HIS A 160 -6.87 -11.28 -5.19
N ILE A 161 -6.44 -10.46 -4.24
CA ILE A 161 -5.07 -9.92 -4.17
C ILE A 161 -4.21 -10.79 -3.25
N ALA A 162 -3.13 -11.35 -3.81
CA ALA A 162 -2.10 -12.03 -3.03
C ALA A 162 -1.31 -11.02 -2.18
N ARG A 163 -0.76 -11.43 -1.03
CA ARG A 163 -0.23 -10.50 -0.03
C ARG A 163 0.84 -11.09 0.88
N ALA A 164 1.76 -10.27 1.37
CA ALA A 164 2.66 -10.61 2.48
C ALA A 164 2.67 -9.53 3.56
N VAL A 165 2.39 -9.96 4.79
CA VAL A 165 2.37 -9.07 5.95
C VAL A 165 3.78 -8.67 6.35
N TRP A 166 3.93 -7.39 6.68
CA TRP A 166 5.11 -6.86 7.34
C TRP A 166 4.84 -6.78 8.85
N SER A 167 5.60 -7.44 9.72
CA SER A 167 6.76 -8.33 9.50
C SER A 167 6.58 -9.65 10.28
N TYR A 168 7.40 -10.65 9.99
CA TYR A 168 7.36 -11.93 10.72
C TYR A 168 7.80 -11.79 12.19
N LYS A 169 8.88 -11.04 12.44
CA LYS A 169 9.38 -10.72 13.79
C LYS A 169 10.22 -9.45 13.78
N GLU A 170 10.26 -8.77 14.94
CA GLU A 170 11.03 -7.53 15.19
C GLU A 170 10.65 -6.41 14.19
N MET A 171 11.25 -5.21 14.34
CA MET A 171 11.12 -3.97 13.52
C MET A 171 10.60 -2.72 14.27
N ASP A 172 10.79 -2.64 15.59
CA ASP A 172 10.58 -1.44 16.44
C ASP A 172 11.41 -0.21 16.06
#